data_AF-A0A7W1JWC7-F1
#
_entry.id   AF-A0A7W1JWC7-F1
#
_cell.length_a   1.000
_cell.length_b   1.000
_cell.length_c   1.000
_cell.angle_alpha   90.00
_cell.angle_beta   90.00
_cell.angle_gamma   90.00
#
_symmetry.space_group_name_H-M   'P 1'
#
loop_
_entity.id
_entity.type
_entity.pdbx_description
1 polymer ?
#
loop_
_entity_poly.entity_id
_entity_poly.type
_entity_poly.pdbx_seq_one_letter_code
_entity_poly.pdbx_strand_id
1 'polypeptide(L)'
;MHQKLTRLFACACALVVSLAAATTLRAEPPPEPATTTETAEPEVDQREFQRQIDRYRHEVWRWQRIMGNPLTRQLQNAPVAVEAKIATWKQVASEIRRRAQNPPHKREWLCIHHFEGAWNDPNPPYYGGLQMDLGFQRKYGRQLLGTKGPANHWTPLEQMWVAERAHRAGRGFYPWPNTARYCGLI
;
A
#
# COMPACT_ATOMS: atom_id res chain seq x y z
N MET A 1 0.79 1.74 42.02
CA MET A 1 2.26 1.75 42.14
C MET A 1 2.83 2.59 41.02
N HIS A 2 3.24 3.81 41.37
CA HIS A 2 3.86 4.78 40.45
C HIS A 2 5.35 4.47 40.30
N GLN A 3 5.90 4.61 39.09
CA GLN A 3 7.06 5.49 38.91
C GLN A 3 7.32 5.78 37.42
N LYS A 4 7.32 7.09 37.12
CA LYS A 4 7.76 7.73 35.88
C LYS A 4 9.30 7.82 35.89
N LEU A 5 9.95 7.68 34.74
CA LEU A 5 11.36 8.03 34.58
C LEU A 5 11.56 8.85 33.30
N THR A 6 11.49 10.16 33.50
CA THR A 6 11.89 11.23 32.60
C THR A 6 13.42 11.32 32.61
N ARG A 7 14.07 11.47 31.45
CA ARG A 7 15.49 11.86 31.35
C ARG A 7 15.62 13.11 30.47
N LEU A 8 15.95 14.22 31.11
CA LEU A 8 16.45 15.45 30.51
C LEU A 8 17.98 15.40 30.55
N PHE A 9 18.64 15.81 29.45
CA PHE A 9 20.04 16.21 29.48
C PHE A 9 20.21 17.48 28.64
N ALA A 10 20.56 18.56 29.32
CA ALA A 10 21.02 19.83 28.76
C ALA A 10 22.52 19.94 29.02
N CYS A 11 23.30 20.34 28.02
CA CYS A 11 24.68 20.78 28.21
C CYS A 11 24.93 21.98 27.29
N ALA A 12 25.08 23.15 27.90
CA ALA A 12 25.59 24.37 27.31
C ALA A 12 26.96 24.65 27.95
N CYS A 13 28.01 24.90 27.17
CA CYS A 13 29.26 25.52 27.65
C CYS A 13 29.90 26.37 26.55
N ALA A 14 29.71 27.68 26.70
CA ALA A 14 30.63 28.81 26.56
C ALA A 14 31.84 28.79 25.59
N LEU A 15 31.90 29.90 24.85
CA LEU A 15 33.01 30.50 24.11
C LEU A 15 34.27 30.76 24.97
N VAL A 16 35.44 30.60 24.36
CA VAL A 16 36.67 31.31 24.75
C VAL A 16 37.31 31.90 23.48
N VAL A 17 37.46 33.23 23.49
CA VAL A 17 38.21 34.03 22.51
C VAL A 17 39.67 34.12 22.98
N SER A 18 40.63 33.99 22.07
CA SER A 18 42.03 34.33 22.32
C SER A 18 42.64 34.99 21.08
N LEU A 19 43.01 36.28 21.22
CA LEU A 19 43.81 37.05 20.28
C LEU A 19 45.29 36.95 20.69
N ALA A 20 46.21 36.66 19.77
CA ALA A 20 47.64 37.02 19.93
C ALA A 20 48.41 37.08 18.60
N ALA A 21 48.83 38.31 18.27
CA ALA A 21 50.10 38.79 17.70
C ALA A 21 50.76 38.17 16.44
N ALA A 22 51.24 39.09 15.60
CA ALA A 22 51.87 38.93 14.29
C ALA A 22 53.32 38.40 14.31
N THR A 23 53.66 37.64 13.27
CA THR A 23 55.01 37.59 12.67
C THR A 23 54.87 37.38 11.16
N THR A 24 55.43 38.29 10.37
CA THR A 24 55.51 38.22 8.91
C THR A 24 56.48 37.10 8.49
N LEU A 25 55.94 35.99 7.98
CA LEU A 25 56.67 35.04 7.14
C LEU A 25 56.09 35.09 5.74
N ARG A 26 56.96 35.34 4.77
CA ARG A 26 56.66 35.43 3.33
C ARG A 26 56.07 34.11 2.86
N ALA A 27 54.75 34.08 2.64
CA ALA A 27 54.04 32.94 2.07
C ALA A 27 54.11 32.99 0.54
N GLU A 28 54.56 31.88 -0.03
CA GLU A 28 54.39 31.51 -1.44
C GLU A 28 52.90 31.62 -1.82
N PRO A 29 52.53 32.09 -3.03
CA PRO A 29 51.13 32.19 -3.40
C PRO A 29 50.47 30.80 -3.28
N PRO A 30 49.31 30.70 -2.62
CA PRO A 30 48.62 29.43 -2.49
C PRO A 30 48.25 28.91 -3.88
N PRO A 31 48.28 27.58 -4.12
CA PRO A 31 47.67 27.05 -5.33
C PRO A 31 46.21 27.49 -5.35
N GLU A 32 45.77 27.99 -6.51
CA GLU A 32 44.37 28.36 -6.76
C GLU A 32 43.44 27.32 -6.13
N PRO A 33 42.39 27.73 -5.41
CA PRO A 33 41.40 26.77 -4.97
C PRO A 33 40.83 26.13 -6.23
N ALA A 34 41.14 24.85 -6.43
CA ALA A 34 40.44 24.03 -7.40
C ALA A 34 38.97 24.09 -7.01
N THR A 35 38.22 24.93 -7.72
CA THR A 35 36.77 24.97 -7.69
C THR A 35 36.31 23.57 -8.06
N THR A 36 36.09 22.76 -7.04
CA THR A 36 35.42 21.48 -7.19
C THR A 36 33.98 21.86 -7.48
N THR A 37 33.64 21.88 -8.76
CA THR A 37 32.26 21.95 -9.22
C THR A 37 31.60 20.64 -8.77
N GLU A 38 31.14 20.64 -7.52
CA GLU A 38 30.30 19.58 -6.98
C GLU A 38 28.93 19.72 -7.64
N THR A 39 28.79 19.07 -8.79
CA THR A 39 27.55 19.00 -9.57
C THR A 39 26.44 18.41 -8.69
N ALA A 40 25.58 19.27 -8.16
CA ALA A 40 24.45 18.94 -7.30
C ALA A 40 23.27 18.25 -8.05
N GLU A 41 23.56 17.38 -9.04
CA GLU A 41 22.57 16.75 -9.91
C GLU A 41 22.18 15.26 -9.61
N PRO A 42 22.76 14.49 -8.66
CA PRO A 42 22.35 13.09 -8.46
C PRO A 42 21.15 12.88 -7.50
N GLU A 43 20.87 13.80 -6.56
CA GLU A 43 19.89 13.55 -5.49
C GLU A 43 18.43 13.65 -5.96
N VAL A 44 18.13 14.58 -6.88
CA VAL A 44 16.77 14.79 -7.42
C VAL A 44 16.32 13.58 -8.24
N ASP A 45 17.22 12.98 -9.02
CA ASP A 45 16.96 11.82 -9.87
C ASP A 45 16.67 10.56 -9.03
N GLN A 46 17.48 10.32 -8.00
CA GLN A 46 17.28 9.19 -7.08
C GLN A 46 15.94 9.28 -6.33
N ARG A 47 15.55 10.47 -5.87
CA ARG A 47 14.27 10.70 -5.19
C ARG A 47 13.09 10.43 -6.14
N GLU A 48 13.18 10.86 -7.39
CA GLU A 48 12.12 10.63 -8.37
C GLU A 48 11.98 9.14 -8.73
N PHE A 49 13.09 8.44 -8.93
CA PHE A 49 13.05 6.99 -9.14
C PHE A 49 12.42 6.24 -7.97
N GLN A 50 12.76 6.62 -6.74
CA GLN A 50 12.17 6.01 -5.55
C GLN A 50 10.66 6.25 -5.48
N ARG A 51 10.19 7.47 -5.79
CA ARG A 51 8.75 7.77 -5.87
C ARG A 51 8.03 6.89 -6.89
N GLN A 52 8.64 6.66 -8.05
CA GLN A 52 8.07 5.79 -9.07
C GLN A 52 7.96 4.34 -8.60
N ILE A 53 9.00 3.82 -7.95
CA ILE A 53 8.98 2.48 -7.34
C ILE A 53 7.87 2.38 -6.28
N ASP A 54 7.78 3.35 -5.37
CA ASP A 54 6.80 3.32 -4.28
C ASP A 54 5.37 3.45 -4.79
N ARG A 55 5.14 4.23 -5.86
CA ARG A 55 3.83 4.27 -6.54
C ARG A 55 3.38 2.87 -6.98
N TYR A 56 4.25 2.11 -7.65
CA TYR A 56 3.93 0.75 -8.09
C TYR A 56 3.78 -0.22 -6.91
N ARG A 57 4.63 -0.12 -5.89
CA ARG A 57 4.51 -0.95 -4.67
C ARG A 57 3.20 -0.72 -3.94
N HIS A 58 2.79 0.54 -3.76
CA HIS A 58 1.51 0.87 -3.13
C HIS A 58 0.33 0.28 -3.89
N GLU A 59 0.36 0.34 -5.22
CA GLU A 59 -0.66 -0.30 -6.04
C GLU A 59 -0.69 -1.82 -5.85
N VAL A 60 0.48 -2.48 -5.96
CA VAL A 60 0.60 -3.93 -5.75
C VAL A 60 0.05 -4.33 -4.39
N TRP A 61 0.45 -3.63 -3.34
CA TRP A 61 0.02 -3.93 -1.98
C TRP A 61 -1.45 -3.64 -1.74
N ARG A 62 -2.00 -2.58 -2.35
CA ARG A 62 -3.45 -2.31 -2.30
C ARG A 62 -4.23 -3.51 -2.82
N TRP A 63 -3.89 -4.00 -4.00
CA TRP A 63 -4.58 -5.13 -4.60
C TRP A 63 -4.32 -6.44 -3.86
N GLN A 64 -3.10 -6.71 -3.40
CA GLN A 64 -2.81 -7.90 -2.59
C GLN A 64 -3.65 -7.95 -1.31
N ARG A 65 -3.84 -6.81 -0.61
CA ARG A 65 -4.72 -6.74 0.56
C ARG A 65 -6.19 -7.02 0.23
N ILE A 66 -6.68 -6.47 -0.88
CA ILE A 66 -8.06 -6.73 -1.35
C ILE A 66 -8.23 -8.21 -1.67
N MET A 67 -7.28 -8.81 -2.40
CA MET A 67 -7.32 -10.23 -2.77
C MET A 67 -7.10 -11.18 -1.58
N GLY A 68 -6.53 -10.70 -0.48
CA GLY A 68 -6.14 -11.51 0.68
C GLY A 68 -4.80 -12.25 0.48
N ASN A 69 -3.94 -11.74 -0.39
CA ASN A 69 -2.64 -12.33 -0.68
C ASN A 69 -1.54 -11.73 0.22
N PRO A 70 -0.45 -12.47 0.49
CA PRO A 70 0.74 -11.92 1.13
C PRO A 70 1.32 -10.74 0.34
N LEU A 71 1.91 -9.77 1.05
CA LEU A 71 2.50 -8.59 0.43
C LEU A 71 3.86 -8.90 -0.19
N THR A 72 4.06 -8.50 -1.45
CA THR A 72 5.38 -8.57 -2.11
C THR A 72 6.26 -7.44 -1.59
N ARG A 73 7.07 -7.70 -0.56
CA ARG A 73 7.94 -6.68 0.05
C ARG A 73 9.22 -6.43 -0.76
N GLN A 74 9.74 -7.47 -1.39
CA GLN A 74 10.99 -7.49 -2.14
C GLN A 74 10.81 -8.27 -3.45
N LEU A 75 11.58 -7.92 -4.47
CA LEU A 75 11.66 -8.68 -5.72
C LEU A 75 12.67 -9.81 -5.53
N GLN A 76 12.32 -11.04 -5.93
CA GLN A 76 13.22 -12.20 -5.79
C GLN A 76 14.52 -12.02 -6.59
N ASN A 77 14.41 -11.53 -7.82
CA ASN A 77 15.53 -11.21 -8.70
C ASN A 77 15.51 -9.72 -9.01
N ALA A 78 15.92 -8.89 -8.05
CA ALA A 78 15.89 -7.44 -8.20
C ALA A 78 17.02 -6.96 -9.13
N PRO A 79 16.73 -6.23 -10.22
CA PRO A 79 17.77 -5.65 -11.07
C PRO A 79 18.63 -4.63 -10.31
N VAL A 80 19.91 -4.55 -10.68
CA VAL A 80 20.86 -3.56 -10.14
C VAL A 80 20.55 -2.16 -10.68
N ALA A 81 20.35 -2.04 -11.99
CA ALA A 81 19.98 -0.78 -12.64
C ALA A 81 18.61 -0.27 -12.19
N VAL A 82 18.50 1.03 -11.94
CA VAL A 82 17.32 1.65 -11.32
C VAL A 82 16.13 1.63 -12.28
N GLU A 83 16.37 1.90 -13.56
CA GLU A 83 15.38 1.89 -14.63
C GLU A 83 14.79 0.48 -14.80
N ALA A 84 15.65 -0.54 -14.76
CA ALA A 84 15.22 -1.93 -14.82
C ALA A 84 14.37 -2.32 -13.60
N LYS A 85 14.71 -1.80 -12.41
CA LYS A 85 13.92 -2.01 -11.19
C LYS A 85 12.54 -1.34 -11.28
N ILE A 86 12.46 -0.12 -11.82
CA ILE A 86 11.18 0.56 -12.09
C ILE A 86 10.34 -0.24 -13.08
N ALA A 87 10.93 -0.68 -14.20
CA ALA A 87 10.26 -1.49 -15.21
C ALA A 87 9.72 -2.81 -14.60
N THR A 88 10.50 -3.46 -13.74
CA THR A 88 10.07 -4.68 -13.05
C THR A 88 8.88 -4.42 -12.13
N TRP A 89 8.90 -3.37 -11.32
CA TRP A 89 7.76 -3.02 -10.46
C TRP A 89 6.52 -2.63 -11.26
N LYS A 90 6.68 -1.96 -12.40
CA LYS A 90 5.59 -1.66 -13.33
C LYS A 90 4.94 -2.93 -13.88
N GLN A 91 5.75 -3.93 -14.26
CA GLN A 91 5.25 -5.23 -14.73
C GLN A 91 4.48 -5.96 -13.62
N VAL A 92 5.04 -6.01 -12.40
CA VAL A 92 4.38 -6.64 -11.24
C VAL A 92 3.05 -5.93 -10.92
N ALA A 93 3.01 -4.60 -10.96
CA ALA A 93 1.78 -3.83 -10.75
C ALA A 93 0.71 -4.16 -11.80
N SER A 94 1.08 -4.23 -13.09
CA SER A 94 0.18 -4.61 -14.17
C SER A 94 -0.37 -6.04 -14.02
N GLU A 95 0.49 -7.00 -13.67
CA GLU A 95 0.11 -8.40 -13.42
C GLU A 95 -0.90 -8.49 -12.27
N ILE A 96 -0.60 -7.85 -11.14
CA ILE A 96 -1.45 -7.86 -9.96
C ILE A 96 -2.78 -7.15 -10.22
N ARG A 97 -2.77 -6.03 -10.95
CA ARG A 97 -4.00 -5.34 -11.37
C ARG A 97 -4.86 -6.25 -12.26
N ARG A 98 -4.26 -6.93 -13.25
CA ARG A 98 -4.98 -7.87 -14.11
C ARG A 98 -5.63 -8.99 -13.30
N ARG A 99 -4.92 -9.56 -12.32
CA ARG A 99 -5.51 -10.57 -11.41
C ARG A 99 -6.65 -9.98 -10.58
N ALA A 100 -6.47 -8.79 -10.02
CA ALA A 100 -7.50 -8.15 -9.20
C ALA A 100 -8.79 -7.84 -9.97
N GLN A 101 -8.70 -7.53 -11.27
CA GLN A 101 -9.86 -7.31 -12.14
C GLN A 101 -10.61 -8.60 -12.51
N ASN A 102 -10.02 -9.75 -12.24
CA ASN A 102 -10.52 -11.08 -12.57
C ASN A 102 -10.56 -11.95 -11.30
N PRO A 103 -11.42 -11.62 -10.32
CA PRO A 103 -11.63 -12.51 -9.18
C PRO A 103 -12.06 -13.90 -9.68
N PRO A 104 -11.68 -14.98 -8.99
CA PRO A 104 -12.31 -16.27 -9.22
C PRO A 104 -13.83 -16.14 -9.05
N HIS A 105 -14.56 -17.02 -9.73
CA HIS A 105 -16.03 -17.04 -9.77
C HIS A 105 -16.70 -15.68 -10.10
N LYS A 106 -16.03 -14.81 -10.87
CA LYS A 106 -16.56 -13.48 -11.23
C LYS A 106 -17.96 -13.55 -11.83
N ARG A 107 -18.23 -14.55 -12.69
CA ARG A 107 -19.51 -14.69 -13.38
C ARG A 107 -20.62 -15.10 -12.40
N GLU A 108 -20.29 -15.96 -11.45
CA GLU A 108 -21.15 -16.47 -10.40
C GLU A 108 -21.49 -15.36 -9.41
N TRP A 109 -20.51 -14.53 -9.01
CA TRP A 109 -20.77 -13.34 -8.20
C TRP A 109 -21.65 -12.32 -8.91
N LEU A 110 -21.48 -12.14 -10.22
CA LEU A 110 -22.34 -11.28 -11.02
C LEU A 110 -23.76 -11.83 -11.14
N CYS A 111 -23.92 -13.15 -11.27
CA CYS A 111 -25.23 -13.80 -11.21
C CYS A 111 -25.89 -13.59 -9.85
N ILE A 112 -25.15 -13.79 -8.76
CA ILE A 112 -25.67 -13.54 -7.41
C ILE A 112 -26.11 -12.09 -7.28
N HIS A 113 -25.23 -11.15 -7.61
CA HIS A 113 -25.54 -9.73 -7.59
C HIS A 113 -26.82 -9.36 -8.36
N HIS A 114 -27.05 -9.97 -9.53
CA HIS A 114 -28.23 -9.72 -10.35
C HIS A 114 -29.56 -9.93 -9.59
N PHE A 115 -29.60 -10.87 -8.65
CA PHE A 115 -30.79 -11.19 -7.86
C PHE A 115 -30.77 -10.62 -6.43
N GLU A 116 -29.63 -10.14 -5.94
CA GLU A 116 -29.48 -9.70 -4.55
C GLU A 116 -29.78 -8.20 -4.37
N GLY A 117 -29.06 -7.30 -5.05
CA GLY A 117 -29.23 -5.86 -4.82
C GLY A 117 -28.26 -4.97 -5.58
N ALA A 118 -28.47 -3.65 -5.51
CA ALA A 118 -27.57 -2.68 -6.15
C ALA A 118 -26.21 -2.63 -5.45
N TRP A 119 -25.12 -2.40 -6.19
CA TRP A 119 -23.76 -2.35 -5.62
C TRP A 119 -23.59 -1.37 -4.45
N ASN A 120 -24.36 -0.29 -4.47
CA ASN A 120 -24.35 0.78 -3.48
C ASN A 120 -25.56 0.73 -2.51
N ASP A 121 -26.28 -0.39 -2.42
CA ASP A 121 -27.46 -0.52 -1.54
C ASP A 121 -27.08 -0.26 -0.07
N PRO A 122 -27.59 0.83 0.56
CA PRO A 122 -27.24 1.19 1.93
C PRO A 122 -28.19 0.57 2.98
N ASN A 123 -29.21 -0.19 2.58
CA ASN A 123 -30.34 -0.51 3.45
C ASN A 123 -30.02 -1.65 4.44
N PRO A 124 -29.97 -1.40 5.76
CA PRO A 124 -29.75 -2.46 6.74
C PRO A 124 -30.85 -3.54 6.65
N PRO A 125 -30.54 -4.82 6.98
CA PRO A 125 -29.31 -5.29 7.62
C PRO A 125 -28.20 -5.79 6.66
N TYR A 126 -28.44 -5.76 5.34
CA TYR A 126 -27.54 -6.29 4.31
C TYR A 126 -27.07 -5.17 3.39
N TYR A 127 -25.79 -5.12 3.06
CA TYR A 127 -25.22 -3.97 2.35
C TYR A 127 -24.56 -4.37 1.03
N GLY A 128 -24.67 -3.47 0.06
CA GLY A 128 -24.04 -3.59 -1.25
C GLY A 128 -24.63 -4.67 -2.13
N GLY A 129 -24.03 -4.88 -3.30
CA GLY A 129 -24.63 -5.66 -4.38
C GLY A 129 -24.67 -7.16 -4.12
N LEU A 130 -23.91 -7.65 -3.15
CA LEU A 130 -23.96 -9.03 -2.67
C LEU A 130 -24.66 -9.14 -1.31
N GLN A 131 -25.39 -8.12 -0.87
CA GLN A 131 -26.23 -8.17 0.34
C GLN A 131 -25.51 -8.80 1.55
N MET A 132 -24.32 -8.31 1.88
CA MET A 132 -23.50 -8.87 2.97
C MET A 132 -23.88 -8.24 4.31
N ASP A 133 -24.13 -9.03 5.35
CA ASP A 133 -24.35 -8.51 6.71
C ASP A 133 -23.04 -8.03 7.38
N LEU A 134 -23.14 -7.25 8.45
CA LEU A 134 -21.96 -6.70 9.15
C LEU A 134 -21.07 -7.77 9.81
N GLY A 135 -21.61 -8.94 10.16
CA GLY A 135 -20.84 -10.07 10.67
C GLY A 135 -19.98 -10.70 9.56
N PHE A 136 -20.59 -10.93 8.39
CA PHE A 136 -19.89 -11.39 7.19
C PHE A 136 -18.79 -10.41 6.78
N GLN A 137 -19.12 -9.11 6.70
CA GLN A 137 -18.18 -8.04 6.38
C GLN A 137 -17.04 -7.94 7.40
N ARG A 138 -17.30 -8.15 8.69
CA ARG A 138 -16.25 -8.12 9.73
C ARG A 138 -15.32 -9.32 9.63
N LYS A 139 -15.86 -10.50 9.32
CA LYS A 139 -15.08 -11.74 9.20
C LYS A 139 -14.22 -11.76 7.95
N TYR A 140 -14.80 -11.39 6.80
CA TYR A 140 -14.14 -11.55 5.50
C TYR A 140 -13.69 -10.23 4.88
N GLY A 141 -14.14 -9.07 5.38
CA GLY A 141 -13.84 -7.75 4.83
C GLY A 141 -13.25 -6.75 5.85
N ARG A 142 -12.73 -7.22 6.99
CA ARG A 142 -12.33 -6.38 8.15
C ARG A 142 -11.62 -5.07 7.79
N GLN A 143 -10.64 -5.12 6.88
CA GLN A 143 -9.89 -3.93 6.49
C GLN A 143 -10.79 -2.92 5.75
N LEU A 144 -11.58 -3.38 4.77
CA LEU A 144 -12.50 -2.52 4.02
C LEU A 144 -13.58 -1.95 4.94
N LEU A 145 -14.11 -2.78 5.85
CA LEU A 145 -15.08 -2.32 6.84
C LEU A 145 -14.49 -1.20 7.73
N GLY A 146 -13.24 -1.34 8.17
CA GLY A 146 -12.57 -0.36 9.01
C GLY A 146 -12.17 0.94 8.29
N THR A 147 -11.87 0.89 6.99
CA THR A 147 -11.41 2.07 6.24
C THR A 147 -12.48 2.76 5.43
N LYS A 148 -13.51 2.03 4.97
CA LYS A 148 -14.58 2.54 4.11
C LYS A 148 -15.96 2.46 4.72
N GLY A 149 -16.16 1.75 5.83
CA GLY A 149 -17.49 1.44 6.34
C GLY A 149 -18.13 0.25 5.60
N PRO A 150 -19.47 0.12 5.59
CA PRO A 150 -20.13 -1.07 5.06
C PRO A 150 -19.97 -1.26 3.54
N ALA A 151 -20.38 -2.43 3.05
CA ALA A 151 -20.13 -2.88 1.69
C ALA A 151 -20.68 -1.97 0.58
N ASN A 152 -21.70 -1.16 0.87
CA ASN A 152 -22.23 -0.15 -0.04
C ASN A 152 -21.22 0.95 -0.42
N HIS A 153 -20.13 1.10 0.36
CA HIS A 153 -19.02 2.00 0.06
C HIS A 153 -17.84 1.29 -0.64
N TRP A 154 -17.94 -0.02 -0.89
CA TRP A 154 -16.90 -0.80 -1.53
C TRP A 154 -17.18 -0.89 -3.03
N THR A 155 -16.11 -0.91 -3.82
CA THR A 155 -16.24 -1.15 -5.26
C THR A 155 -16.78 -2.56 -5.52
N PRO A 156 -17.42 -2.84 -6.67
CA PRO A 156 -17.88 -4.18 -7.02
C PRO A 156 -16.78 -5.24 -6.90
N LEU A 157 -15.55 -4.93 -7.34
CA LEU A 157 -14.41 -5.84 -7.21
C LEU A 157 -14.05 -6.12 -5.76
N GLU A 158 -14.09 -5.12 -4.88
CA GLU A 158 -13.82 -5.32 -3.45
C GLU A 158 -14.88 -6.22 -2.80
N GLN A 159 -16.15 -6.05 -3.15
CA GLN A 159 -17.23 -6.92 -2.69
C GLN A 159 -17.04 -8.36 -3.18
N MET A 160 -16.73 -8.56 -4.47
CA MET A 160 -16.44 -9.89 -5.02
C MET A 160 -15.22 -10.53 -4.35
N TRP A 161 -14.14 -9.78 -4.10
CA TRP A 161 -12.95 -10.33 -3.42
C TRP A 161 -13.21 -10.71 -1.95
N VAL A 162 -14.13 -10.02 -1.28
CA VAL A 162 -14.59 -10.41 0.06
C VAL A 162 -15.44 -11.68 0.01
N ALA A 163 -16.36 -11.79 -0.96
CA ALA A 163 -17.13 -13.01 -1.21
C ALA A 163 -16.22 -14.21 -1.53
N GLU A 164 -15.23 -14.00 -2.40
CA GLU A 164 -14.18 -14.96 -2.73
C GLU A 164 -13.41 -15.46 -1.50
N ARG A 165 -13.10 -14.56 -0.57
CA ARG A 165 -12.45 -14.93 0.68
C ARG A 165 -13.34 -15.83 1.53
N ALA A 166 -14.64 -15.56 1.59
CA ALA A 166 -15.59 -16.42 2.29
C ALA A 166 -15.72 -17.79 1.60
N HIS A 167 -15.77 -17.80 0.26
CA HIS A 167 -15.81 -19.02 -0.54
C HIS A 167 -14.60 -19.91 -0.24
N ARG A 168 -13.38 -19.36 -0.32
CA ARG A 168 -12.13 -20.09 0.00
C ARG A 168 -12.02 -20.51 1.46
N ALA A 169 -12.71 -19.83 2.38
CA ALA A 169 -12.79 -20.20 3.78
C ALA A 169 -13.84 -21.30 4.07
N GLY A 170 -14.35 -21.97 3.03
CA GLY A 170 -15.27 -23.11 3.14
C GLY A 170 -16.75 -22.75 3.17
N ARG A 171 -17.12 -21.47 2.98
CA ARG A 171 -18.54 -21.09 2.91
C ARG A 171 -19.19 -21.44 1.58
N GLY A 172 -18.40 -21.66 0.52
CA GLY A 172 -18.95 -21.82 -0.83
C GLY A 172 -19.86 -20.65 -1.21
N PHE A 173 -20.95 -20.96 -1.92
CA PHE A 173 -22.03 -20.02 -2.26
C PHE A 173 -23.20 -20.03 -1.26
N TYR A 174 -23.12 -20.82 -0.19
CA TYR A 174 -24.18 -20.97 0.81
C TYR A 174 -24.59 -19.70 1.59
N PRO A 175 -23.82 -18.60 1.66
CA PRO A 175 -24.33 -17.33 2.19
C PRO A 175 -25.51 -16.76 1.39
N TRP A 176 -25.69 -17.18 0.13
CA TRP A 176 -26.76 -16.74 -0.77
C TRP A 176 -27.63 -17.92 -1.21
N PRO A 177 -28.33 -18.64 -0.30
CA PRO A 177 -28.85 -19.97 -0.58
C PRO A 177 -29.92 -20.03 -1.67
N ASN A 178 -30.79 -19.01 -1.78
CA ASN A 178 -31.82 -18.99 -2.82
C ASN A 178 -31.22 -18.58 -4.16
N THR A 179 -30.45 -17.49 -4.16
CA THR A 179 -29.81 -16.97 -5.35
C THR A 179 -28.78 -17.92 -5.93
N ALA A 180 -27.98 -18.59 -5.09
CA ALA A 180 -27.03 -19.60 -5.54
C ALA A 180 -27.72 -20.76 -6.26
N ARG A 181 -28.94 -21.16 -5.84
CA ARG A 181 -29.74 -22.16 -6.58
C ARG A 181 -30.23 -21.61 -7.92
N TYR A 182 -30.73 -20.37 -7.95
CA TYR A 182 -31.11 -19.73 -9.22
C TYR A 182 -29.94 -19.62 -10.20
N CYS A 183 -28.73 -19.44 -9.67
CA CYS A 183 -27.49 -19.42 -10.44
C CYS A 183 -26.88 -20.81 -10.72
N GLY A 184 -27.50 -21.91 -10.25
CA GLY A 184 -27.01 -23.28 -10.47
C GLY A 184 -25.70 -23.62 -9.75
N LEU A 185 -25.43 -23.01 -8.60
CA LEU A 185 -24.15 -23.10 -7.89
C LEU A 185 -24.16 -24.10 -6.73
N ILE A 186 -25.34 -24.45 -6.20
CA ILE A 186 -25.58 -25.41 -5.11
C ILE A 186 -26.90 -26.16 -5.30
#